data_AF-A0A7C0WV86-F1
#
_entry.id   AF-A0A7C0WV86-F1
#
_cell.length_a   1.000
_cell.length_b   1.000
_cell.length_c   1.000
_cell.angle_alpha   90.00
_cell.angle_beta   90.00
_cell.angle_gamma   90.00
#
_symmetry.space_group_name_H-M   'P 1'
#
loop_
_entity.id
_entity.type
_entity.pdbx_description
1 polymer ?
#
loop_
_entity_poly.entity_id
_entity_poly.type
_entity_poly.pdbx_seq_one_letter_code
_entity_poly.pdbx_strand_id
1 'polypeptide(L)'
;MGNFSHIKIYRSEEFQMISLPNLFLPLSQKCNMFHMRIKAVIYPTEDEDKIKKAVKNIFDINLKKEGNYIVGESTRISSLNILKEKLKDQAIRDTARSILLNNLTDKKLSFSLNKQAAFVGVVNFQEESKLGVMEVEIESDDIMRIIDLIAPSTI
;
A
#
# COMPACT_ATOMS: atom_id res chain seq x y z
N MET A 1 -38.31 44.62 18.46
CA MET A 1 -39.42 43.85 17.87
C MET A 1 -39.12 43.64 16.41
N GLY A 2 -39.18 42.39 15.95
CA GLY A 2 -38.58 41.97 14.69
C GLY A 2 -39.36 42.34 13.44
N ASN A 3 -38.72 42.06 12.31
CA ASN A 3 -39.41 41.44 11.19
C ASN A 3 -38.42 40.57 10.40
N PHE A 4 -38.67 39.26 10.41
CA PHE A 4 -38.17 38.34 9.38
C PHE A 4 -38.89 38.72 8.08
N SER A 5 -38.26 38.70 6.91
CA SER A 5 -38.13 37.49 6.10
C SER A 5 -37.51 37.93 4.77
N HIS A 6 -36.55 37.18 4.23
CA HIS A 6 -36.50 36.73 2.83
C HIS A 6 -35.21 35.94 2.63
N ILE A 7 -35.31 34.63 2.85
CA ILE A 7 -34.32 33.66 2.40
C ILE A 7 -34.43 33.60 0.88
N LYS A 8 -33.42 34.07 0.15
CA LYS A 8 -33.29 33.79 -1.28
C LYS A 8 -32.48 32.51 -1.45
N ILE A 9 -33.18 31.45 -1.82
CA ILE A 9 -32.61 30.21 -2.32
C ILE A 9 -32.04 30.51 -3.70
N TYR A 10 -30.72 30.41 -3.88
CA TYR A 10 -30.10 30.35 -5.20
C TYR A 10 -29.65 28.91 -5.47
N ARG A 11 -30.39 28.29 -6.38
CA ARG A 11 -30.10 27.02 -7.06
C ARG A 11 -29.23 27.31 -8.28
N SER A 12 -28.37 26.35 -8.61
CA SER A 12 -27.61 26.13 -9.87
C SER A 12 -26.57 27.17 -10.29
N GLU A 13 -25.35 26.64 -10.47
CA GLU A 13 -24.38 26.94 -11.53
C GLU A 13 -24.35 28.37 -12.09
N GLU A 14 -23.38 29.17 -11.65
CA GLU A 14 -22.59 30.02 -12.55
C GLU A 14 -21.33 30.54 -11.83
N PHE A 15 -20.19 30.31 -12.47
CA PHE A 15 -18.89 30.87 -12.16
C PHE A 15 -18.93 32.40 -12.34
N GLN A 16 -18.44 33.18 -11.38
CA GLN A 16 -18.02 34.55 -11.66
C GLN A 16 -16.66 34.83 -11.02
N MET A 17 -15.63 34.94 -11.87
CA MET A 17 -14.32 35.48 -11.51
C MET A 17 -14.44 36.97 -11.19
N ILE A 18 -13.93 37.40 -10.03
CA ILE A 18 -13.53 38.80 -9.80
C ILE A 18 -12.35 38.87 -8.81
N SER A 19 -11.24 39.41 -9.32
CA SER A 19 -10.04 40.01 -8.70
C SER A 19 -9.47 39.44 -7.38
N LEU A 20 -8.31 38.79 -7.47
CA LEU A 20 -7.36 38.50 -6.37
C LEU A 20 -7.02 39.79 -5.58
N PRO A 21 -6.95 39.76 -4.24
CA PRO A 21 -5.75 39.26 -3.58
C PRO A 21 -6.06 38.58 -2.23
N ASN A 22 -6.02 37.26 -2.21
CA ASN A 22 -5.32 36.49 -1.19
C ASN A 22 -5.56 35.02 -1.46
N LEU A 23 -4.47 34.29 -1.36
CA LEU A 23 -4.28 32.89 -1.64
C LEU A 23 -5.29 32.04 -0.84
N PHE A 24 -6.48 31.81 -1.37
CA PHE A 24 -7.25 30.62 -1.01
C PHE A 24 -6.86 29.51 -1.98
N LEU A 25 -5.61 29.05 -1.85
CA LEU A 25 -5.30 27.69 -2.26
C LEU A 25 -6.22 26.81 -1.40
N PRO A 26 -7.13 26.00 -1.98
CA PRO A 26 -7.77 24.96 -1.21
C PRO A 26 -6.65 24.11 -0.61
N LEU A 27 -6.67 23.91 0.70
CA LEU A 27 -5.74 23.07 1.43
C LEU A 27 -5.57 21.77 0.67
N SER A 28 -4.38 21.61 0.11
CA SER A 28 -3.85 20.37 -0.41
C SER A 28 -4.05 19.26 0.61
N GLN A 29 -5.05 18.41 0.42
CA GLN A 29 -5.01 17.01 0.88
C GLN A 29 -5.74 16.12 -0.14
N LYS A 30 -5.16 16.04 -1.33
CA LYS A 30 -5.14 14.76 -2.03
C LYS A 30 -3.80 14.11 -1.67
N CYS A 31 -3.73 13.58 -0.45
CA CYS A 31 -2.65 12.68 -0.07
C CYS A 31 -2.85 11.41 -0.89
N ASN A 32 -2.09 11.30 -1.99
CA ASN A 32 -2.26 10.30 -3.03
C ASN A 32 -0.93 9.62 -3.35
N MET A 33 0.13 9.93 -2.59
CA MET A 33 1.43 9.33 -2.81
C MET A 33 1.45 7.97 -2.14
N PHE A 34 1.27 6.92 -2.94
CA PHE A 34 1.57 5.55 -2.56
C PHE A 34 2.71 5.09 -3.44
N HIS A 35 3.75 4.53 -2.83
CA HIS A 35 4.81 3.83 -3.53
C HIS A 35 5.12 2.55 -2.78
N MET A 36 5.23 1.45 -3.50
CA MET A 36 5.77 0.22 -2.94
C MET A 36 6.92 -0.28 -3.79
N ARG A 37 7.88 -0.90 -3.10
CA ARG A 37 8.99 -1.62 -3.71
C ARG A 37 9.11 -2.99 -3.07
N ILE A 38 9.29 -4.01 -3.90
CA ILE A 38 9.56 -5.38 -3.48
C ILE A 38 10.91 -5.80 -4.03
N LYS A 39 11.71 -6.46 -3.21
CA LYS A 39 13.02 -6.99 -3.57
C LYS A 39 13.16 -8.41 -3.06
N ALA A 40 13.56 -9.33 -3.95
CA ALA A 40 13.78 -10.72 -3.61
C ALA A 40 15.10 -11.20 -4.21
N VAL A 41 15.98 -11.75 -3.38
CA VAL A 41 17.27 -12.30 -3.84
C VAL A 41 17.07 -13.60 -4.62
N ILE A 42 17.87 -13.77 -5.67
CA ILE A 42 18.02 -14.97 -6.48
C ILE A 42 19.36 -15.61 -6.10
N TYR A 43 19.31 -16.75 -5.41
CA TYR A 43 20.52 -17.53 -5.15
C TYR A 43 20.95 -18.32 -6.40
N PRO A 44 22.24 -18.71 -6.52
CA PRO A 44 22.76 -19.37 -7.72
C PRO A 44 22.02 -20.64 -8.15
N THR A 45 21.40 -21.36 -7.21
CA THR A 45 20.65 -22.59 -7.47
C THR A 45 19.16 -22.36 -7.70
N GLU A 46 18.70 -21.11 -7.62
CA GLU A 46 17.29 -20.75 -7.78
C GLU A 46 16.99 -20.36 -9.23
N ASP A 47 15.74 -20.59 -9.61
CA ASP A 47 15.22 -20.23 -10.91
C ASP A 47 14.53 -18.86 -10.83
N GLU A 48 14.93 -17.95 -11.70
CA GLU A 48 14.42 -16.59 -11.80
C GLU A 48 12.89 -16.54 -11.95
N ASP A 49 12.31 -17.40 -12.78
CA ASP A 49 10.88 -17.39 -13.06
C ASP A 49 10.08 -17.95 -11.88
N LYS A 50 10.67 -18.87 -11.09
CA LYS A 50 10.09 -19.28 -9.81
C LYS A 50 10.05 -18.13 -8.80
N ILE A 51 11.09 -17.31 -8.72
CA ILE A 51 11.10 -16.12 -7.84
C ILE A 51 10.06 -15.10 -8.31
N LYS A 52 9.98 -14.81 -9.61
CA LYS A 52 8.93 -13.94 -10.17
C LYS A 52 7.53 -14.46 -9.87
N LYS A 53 7.31 -15.78 -9.99
CA LYS A 53 6.04 -16.43 -9.64
C LYS A 53 5.70 -16.23 -8.17
N ALA A 54 6.67 -16.42 -7.26
CA ALA A 54 6.46 -16.21 -5.83
C ALA A 54 6.00 -14.77 -5.52
N VAL A 55 6.63 -13.77 -6.14
CA VAL A 55 6.21 -12.37 -5.97
C VAL A 55 4.81 -12.14 -6.55
N LYS A 56 4.53 -12.64 -7.77
CA LYS A 56 3.21 -12.49 -8.44
C LYS A 56 2.07 -13.21 -7.73
N ASN A 57 2.35 -14.25 -6.97
CA ASN A 57 1.35 -14.93 -6.15
C ASN A 57 0.83 -14.06 -4.99
N ILE A 58 1.57 -13.01 -4.61
CA ILE A 58 1.26 -12.15 -3.47
C ILE A 58 0.97 -10.71 -3.89
N PHE A 59 1.55 -10.25 -5.00
CA PHE A 59 1.45 -8.85 -5.45
C PHE A 59 1.17 -8.75 -6.96
N ASP A 60 0.26 -7.85 -7.34
CA ASP A 60 -0.02 -7.54 -8.76
C ASP A 60 0.88 -6.40 -9.27
N ILE A 61 2.13 -6.75 -9.58
CA ILE A 61 3.16 -5.80 -10.01
C ILE A 61 3.99 -6.33 -11.19
N ASN A 62 4.56 -5.40 -11.94
CA ASN A 62 5.57 -5.71 -12.94
C ASN A 62 6.92 -5.94 -12.27
N LEU A 63 7.68 -6.90 -12.80
CA LEU A 63 8.94 -7.35 -12.24
C LEU A 63 10.06 -7.22 -13.26
N LYS A 64 11.23 -6.83 -12.79
CA LYS A 64 12.49 -6.82 -13.53
C LYS A 64 13.59 -7.49 -12.71
N LYS A 65 14.62 -7.96 -13.39
CA LYS A 65 15.85 -8.44 -12.76
C LYS A 65 16.87 -7.33 -12.66
N GLU A 66 17.46 -7.18 -11.48
CA GLU A 66 18.55 -6.25 -11.19
C GLU A 66 19.67 -7.03 -10.51
N GLY A 67 20.68 -7.45 -11.28
CA GLY A 67 21.75 -8.34 -10.80
C GLY A 67 21.19 -9.68 -10.29
N ASN A 68 21.40 -9.97 -9.01
CA ASN A 68 20.90 -11.16 -8.34
C ASN A 68 19.57 -10.93 -7.62
N TYR A 69 18.77 -9.94 -8.05
CA TYR A 69 17.49 -9.63 -7.43
C TYR A 69 16.36 -9.57 -8.46
N ILE A 70 15.18 -10.00 -8.03
CA ILE A 70 13.91 -9.60 -8.63
C ILE A 70 13.41 -8.37 -7.89
N VAL A 71 13.10 -7.33 -8.65
CA VAL A 71 12.61 -6.05 -8.16
C VAL A 71 11.28 -5.73 -8.82
N GLY A 72 10.32 -5.28 -8.02
CA GLY A 72 9.05 -4.74 -8.49
C GLY A 72 8.72 -3.45 -7.78
N GLU A 73 8.09 -2.53 -8.51
CA GLU A 73 7.61 -1.25 -7.97
C GLU A 73 6.19 -0.99 -8.44
N SER A 74 5.40 -0.30 -7.61
CA SER A 74 4.05 0.11 -7.95
C SER A 74 3.67 1.38 -7.21
N THR A 75 2.98 2.28 -7.92
CA THR A 75 2.32 3.45 -7.34
C THR A 75 0.80 3.27 -7.21
N ARG A 76 0.31 2.05 -7.48
CA ARG A 76 -1.12 1.71 -7.43
C ARG A 76 -1.39 0.92 -6.16
N ILE A 77 -2.27 1.41 -5.29
CA ILE A 77 -2.68 0.67 -4.07
C ILE A 77 -3.26 -0.71 -4.43
N SER A 78 -3.87 -0.85 -5.61
CA SER A 78 -4.43 -2.13 -6.09
C SER A 78 -3.41 -3.26 -6.20
N SER A 79 -2.10 -2.97 -6.24
CA SER A 79 -1.08 -4.03 -6.23
C SER A 79 -1.05 -4.84 -4.93
N LEU A 80 -1.67 -4.34 -3.86
CA LEU A 80 -1.85 -5.02 -2.57
C LEU A 80 -3.10 -5.91 -2.50
N ASN A 81 -3.97 -5.91 -3.52
CA ASN A 81 -5.25 -6.63 -3.46
C ASN A 81 -5.06 -8.14 -3.22
N ILE A 82 -4.07 -8.76 -3.88
CA ILE A 82 -3.78 -10.18 -3.70
C ILE A 82 -3.34 -10.46 -2.25
N LEU A 83 -2.41 -9.66 -1.71
CA LEU A 83 -1.99 -9.77 -0.31
C LEU A 83 -3.19 -9.65 0.65
N LYS A 84 -4.05 -8.66 0.45
CA LYS A 84 -5.25 -8.44 1.30
C LYS A 84 -6.17 -9.66 1.33
N GLU A 85 -6.49 -10.22 0.16
CA GLU A 85 -7.34 -11.42 0.09
C GLU A 85 -6.63 -12.63 0.71
N LYS A 86 -5.32 -12.79 0.48
CA LYS A 86 -4.53 -13.86 1.10
C LYS A 86 -4.54 -13.81 2.63
N LEU A 87 -4.38 -12.63 3.22
CA LEU A 87 -4.42 -12.45 4.68
C LEU A 87 -5.80 -12.79 5.26
N LYS A 88 -6.87 -12.46 4.52
CA LYS A 88 -8.25 -12.82 4.85
C LYS A 88 -8.45 -14.32 4.82
N ASP A 89 -8.13 -14.96 3.70
CA ASP A 89 -8.39 -16.38 3.46
C ASP A 89 -7.58 -17.28 4.41
N GLN A 90 -6.41 -16.81 4.84
CA GLN A 90 -5.57 -17.49 5.82
C GLN A 90 -5.95 -17.20 7.28
N ALA A 91 -6.92 -16.31 7.54
CA ALA A 91 -7.31 -15.87 8.89
C ALA A 91 -6.15 -15.33 9.75
N ILE A 92 -5.19 -14.63 9.13
CA ILE A 92 -3.99 -14.07 9.81
C ILE A 92 -3.98 -12.53 9.83
N ARG A 93 -5.14 -11.88 9.66
CA ARG A 93 -5.25 -10.41 9.62
C ARG A 93 -4.77 -9.74 10.90
N ASP A 94 -5.10 -10.28 12.06
CA ASP A 94 -4.71 -9.68 13.34
C ASP A 94 -3.19 -9.76 13.54
N THR A 95 -2.58 -10.91 13.20
CA THR A 95 -1.12 -11.08 13.18
C THR A 95 -0.46 -10.11 12.21
N ALA A 96 -0.99 -10.01 10.98
CA ALA A 96 -0.48 -9.09 9.98
C ALA A 96 -0.54 -7.65 10.49
N ARG A 97 -1.69 -7.21 11.02
CA ARG A 97 -1.87 -5.86 11.57
C ARG A 97 -0.83 -5.54 12.64
N SER A 98 -0.64 -6.44 13.60
CA SER A 98 0.37 -6.29 14.66
C SER A 98 1.77 -6.10 14.08
N ILE A 99 2.17 -6.96 13.14
CA ILE A 99 3.48 -6.88 12.48
C ILE A 99 3.64 -5.58 11.70
N LEU A 100 2.63 -5.18 10.92
CA LEU A 100 2.71 -3.96 10.12
C LEU A 100 2.81 -2.70 11.00
N LEU A 101 2.05 -2.64 12.10
CA LEU A 101 2.13 -1.52 13.05
C LEU A 101 3.49 -1.46 13.76
N ASN A 102 4.05 -2.61 14.15
CA ASN A 102 5.35 -2.66 14.82
C ASN A 102 6.53 -2.28 13.91
N ASN A 103 6.37 -2.43 12.59
CA ASN A 103 7.40 -2.10 11.61
C ASN A 103 7.17 -0.74 10.91
N LEU A 104 6.26 0.07 11.43
CA LEU A 104 6.02 1.42 10.93
C LEU A 104 7.10 2.38 11.44
N THR A 105 7.68 3.18 10.55
CA THR A 105 8.57 4.30 10.91
C THR A 105 8.17 5.52 10.09
N ASP A 106 7.62 6.54 10.74
CA ASP A 106 7.05 7.74 10.13
C ASP A 106 6.02 7.43 9.03
N LYS A 107 6.45 7.53 7.76
CA LYS A 107 5.64 7.31 6.55
C LYS A 107 6.03 6.05 5.78
N LYS A 108 6.97 5.28 6.33
CA LYS A 108 7.53 4.08 5.71
C LYS A 108 7.17 2.85 6.53
N LEU A 109 6.73 1.82 5.83
CA LEU A 109 6.44 0.50 6.36
C LEU A 109 7.35 -0.50 5.65
N SER A 110 8.14 -1.24 6.42
CA SER A 110 9.04 -2.28 5.89
C SER A 110 8.72 -3.62 6.52
N PHE A 111 8.52 -4.66 5.73
CA PHE A 111 8.32 -6.01 6.26
C PHE A 111 8.84 -7.05 5.27
N SER A 112 9.03 -8.27 5.75
CA SER A 112 9.57 -9.36 4.95
C SER A 112 8.66 -10.58 4.96
N LEU A 113 8.56 -11.23 3.80
CA LEU A 113 7.77 -12.46 3.62
C LEU A 113 8.67 -13.64 3.28
N ASN A 114 8.32 -14.82 3.78
CA ASN A 114 9.00 -16.06 3.42
C ASN A 114 8.84 -16.32 1.91
N LYS A 115 9.96 -16.36 1.21
CA LYS A 115 10.03 -16.52 -0.25
C LYS A 115 9.47 -17.86 -0.73
N GLN A 116 9.66 -18.93 0.05
CA GLN A 116 9.21 -20.28 -0.28
C GLN A 116 7.71 -20.44 -0.06
N ALA A 117 7.17 -19.87 1.03
CA ALA A 117 5.72 -19.83 1.27
C ALA A 117 5.01 -19.04 0.15
N ALA A 118 5.59 -17.93 -0.28
CA ALA A 118 5.06 -17.13 -1.37
C ALA A 118 5.03 -17.88 -2.72
N PHE A 119 6.01 -18.77 -2.98
CA PHE A 119 6.01 -19.61 -4.18
C PHE A 119 4.77 -20.52 -4.29
N VAL A 120 4.25 -20.98 -3.16
CA VAL A 120 2.99 -21.76 -3.07
C VAL A 120 1.77 -20.88 -2.77
N GLY A 121 1.93 -19.56 -2.75
CA GLY A 121 0.86 -18.58 -2.57
C GLY A 121 0.34 -18.46 -1.15
N VAL A 122 1.18 -18.74 -0.15
CA VAL A 122 0.89 -18.55 1.28
C VAL A 122 1.63 -17.31 1.77
N VAL A 123 0.99 -16.52 2.63
CA VAL A 123 1.59 -15.33 3.25
C VAL A 123 2.15 -15.75 4.59
N ASN A 124 3.47 -15.61 4.75
CA ASN A 124 4.13 -15.91 6.00
C ASN A 124 5.16 -14.81 6.28
N PHE A 125 4.97 -14.05 7.35
CA PHE A 125 5.90 -13.02 7.77
C PHE A 125 7.15 -13.65 8.35
N GLN A 126 8.32 -13.19 7.88
CA GLN A 126 9.60 -13.70 8.34
C GLN A 126 10.68 -12.65 8.09
N GLU A 127 11.38 -12.23 9.14
CA GLU A 127 12.45 -11.24 9.04
C GLU A 127 13.67 -11.80 8.31
N GLU A 128 14.11 -13.01 8.68
CA GLU A 128 15.29 -13.65 8.11
C GLU A 128 15.07 -15.12 7.76
N SER A 129 15.76 -15.58 6.72
CA SER A 129 15.74 -16.97 6.26
C SER A 129 17.04 -17.32 5.55
N LYS A 130 17.55 -18.53 5.78
CA LYS A 130 18.70 -19.08 5.03
C LYS A 130 18.44 -19.17 3.53
N LEU A 131 17.17 -19.30 3.14
CA LEU A 131 16.73 -19.35 1.74
C LEU A 131 16.21 -17.98 1.25
N GLY A 132 16.45 -16.92 2.01
CA GLY A 132 16.05 -15.56 1.68
C GLY A 132 14.57 -15.28 1.88
N VAL A 133 14.27 -13.99 1.89
CA VAL A 133 12.93 -13.41 2.05
C VAL A 133 12.59 -12.52 0.85
N MET A 134 11.33 -12.11 0.74
CA MET A 134 10.90 -11.01 -0.10
C MET A 134 10.73 -9.79 0.79
N GLU A 135 11.61 -8.81 0.61
CA GLU A 135 11.56 -7.53 1.32
C GLU A 135 10.51 -6.66 0.65
N VAL A 136 9.64 -6.05 1.44
CA VAL A 136 8.58 -5.15 0.98
C VAL A 136 8.71 -3.83 1.72
N GLU A 137 8.80 -2.75 0.96
CA GLU A 137 8.79 -1.40 1.47
C GLU A 137 7.59 -0.66 0.88
N ILE A 138 6.85 0.04 1.73
CA ILE A 138 5.71 0.86 1.35
C ILE A 138 5.90 2.23 1.95
N GLU A 139 5.79 3.25 1.12
CA GLU A 139 5.78 4.65 1.52
C GLU A 139 4.44 5.27 1.15
N SER A 140 3.83 5.95 2.12
CA SER A 140 2.56 6.62 1.91
C SER A 140 2.45 7.87 2.78
N ASP A 141 1.80 8.90 2.26
CA ASP A 141 1.41 10.07 3.05
C ASP A 141 0.32 9.75 4.08
N ASP A 142 -0.48 8.72 3.83
CA ASP A 142 -1.45 8.12 4.76
C ASP A 142 -1.20 6.61 4.93
N ILE A 143 -0.08 6.28 5.58
CA ILE A 143 0.36 4.88 5.77
C ILE A 143 -0.58 4.09 6.69
N MET A 144 -1.23 4.75 7.64
CA MET A 144 -2.21 4.11 8.53
C MET A 144 -3.42 3.60 7.76
N ARG A 145 -3.92 4.38 6.79
CA ARG A 145 -5.00 3.93 5.90
C ARG A 145 -4.58 2.75 5.02
N ILE A 146 -3.31 2.65 4.63
CA ILE A 146 -2.80 1.47 3.92
C ILE A 146 -2.83 0.23 4.82
N ILE A 147 -2.41 0.35 6.09
CA ILE A 147 -2.49 -0.74 7.06
C ILE A 147 -3.94 -1.17 7.29
N ASP A 148 -4.86 -0.23 7.48
CA ASP A 148 -6.30 -0.52 7.65
C ASP A 148 -6.92 -1.18 6.41
N LEU A 149 -6.43 -0.85 5.22
CA LEU A 149 -6.89 -1.46 3.96
C LEU A 149 -6.44 -2.92 3.83
N ILE A 150 -5.20 -3.23 4.22
CA ILE A 150 -4.60 -4.57 4.11
C ILE A 150 -5.07 -5.47 5.26
N ALA A 151 -5.10 -4.94 6.48
CA ALA A 151 -5.37 -5.66 7.72
C ALA A 151 -6.26 -4.81 8.65
N PRO A 152 -7.58 -4.72 8.36
CA PRO A 152 -8.51 -3.92 9.16
C PRO A 152 -8.58 -4.45 10.58
N SER A 153 -8.76 -3.56 11.56
CA SER A 153 -8.99 -3.95 12.94
C SER A 153 -10.31 -4.71 13.08
N THR A 154 -10.26 -5.88 13.69
CA THR A 154 -11.46 -6.59 14.15
C THR A 154 -11.89 -5.96 15.48
N ILE A 155 -13.15 -5.54 15.58
CA ILE A 155 -13.78 -5.08 16.85
C ILE A 155 -14.26 -6.31 17.60
#